data_AF-A0A2N0QNZ8-F1
#
_entry.id   AF-A0A2N0QNZ8-F1
#
_cell.length_a   1.000
_cell.length_b   1.000
_cell.length_c   1.000
_cell.angle_alpha   90.00
_cell.angle_beta   90.00
_cell.angle_gamma   90.00
#
_symmetry.space_group_name_H-M   'P 1'
#
loop_
_entity.id
_entity.type
_entity.pdbx_description
1 polymer ?
#
loop_
_entity_poly.entity_id
_entity_poly.type
_entity_poly.pdbx_seq_one_letter_code
_entity_poly.pdbx_strand_id
1 'polypeptide(L)'
;MREPINTEKFNNLVPKKGTTSLQENLKVMHPILGLTQLQIWAQLDIAEELFSKIFLVNELQWLLWAFGDNMNNKRKKNLIPLILKHLKKGTSFFEEAISKGQIFAV
;
A
#
# COMPACT_ATOMS: atom_id res chain seq x y z
N MET A 1 3.22 -3.35 29.09
CA MET A 1 2.43 -2.16 28.74
C MET A 1 2.65 -1.92 27.24
N ARG A 2 1.59 -2.00 26.41
CA ARG A 2 1.69 -1.60 24.99
C ARG A 2 1.46 -0.08 24.95
N GLU A 3 2.42 0.67 24.41
CA GLU A 3 2.22 2.11 24.20
C GLU A 3 1.05 2.32 23.22
N PRO A 4 0.05 3.14 23.57
CA PRO A 4 -0.95 3.56 22.60
C PRO A 4 -0.27 4.43 21.56
N ILE A 5 -0.42 4.06 20.29
CA ILE A 5 0.17 4.78 19.17
C ILE A 5 -0.40 6.20 19.19
N ASN A 6 0.44 7.17 19.52
CA ASN A 6 0.09 8.60 19.52
C ASN A 6 -0.35 8.98 18.09
N THR A 7 -1.59 9.46 17.97
CA THR A 7 -2.19 9.97 16.73
C THR A 7 -1.35 11.04 16.04
N GLU A 8 -0.49 11.73 16.78
CA GLU A 8 0.48 12.70 16.28
C GLU A 8 1.64 12.06 15.51
N LYS A 9 2.19 10.93 16.00
CA LYS A 9 3.20 10.14 15.23
C LYS A 9 2.59 9.60 13.94
N PHE A 10 1.33 9.16 13.98
CA PHE A 10 0.60 8.69 12.80
C PHE A 10 0.47 9.79 11.74
N ASN A 11 0.07 11.00 12.14
CA ASN A 11 -0.12 12.12 11.23
C ASN A 11 1.19 12.61 10.59
N ASN A 12 2.33 12.38 11.25
CA ASN A 12 3.65 12.70 10.70
C ASN A 12 4.17 11.62 9.72
N LEU A 13 3.66 10.39 9.80
CA LEU A 13 4.02 9.28 8.89
C LEU A 13 3.14 9.24 7.63
N VAL A 14 1.95 9.83 7.69
CA VAL A 14 1.04 9.95 6.54
C VAL A 14 1.37 11.23 5.77
N PRO A 15 1.65 11.15 4.46
CA PRO A 15 1.80 12.35 3.64
C PRO A 15 0.55 13.24 3.78
N LYS A 16 0.74 14.53 4.10
CA LYS A 16 -0.36 15.50 4.16
C LYS A 16 -1.11 15.46 2.81
N LYS A 17 -2.40 15.13 2.84
CA LYS A 17 -3.24 15.06 1.63
C LYS A 17 -3.18 16.39 0.89
N GLY A 18 -2.52 16.38 -0.27
CA GLY A 18 -2.30 17.55 -1.09
C GLY A 18 -1.80 17.18 -2.49
N THR A 19 -2.75 17.00 -3.40
CA THR A 19 -2.67 17.18 -4.88
C THR A 19 -2.23 16.06 -5.83
N THR A 20 -1.62 14.95 -5.41
CA THR A 20 -1.29 13.83 -6.33
C THR A 20 -1.81 12.50 -5.80
N SER A 21 -2.39 11.68 -6.68
CA SER A 21 -2.82 10.32 -6.35
C SER A 21 -1.62 9.50 -5.88
N LEU A 22 -1.82 8.49 -5.04
CA LEU A 22 -0.71 7.66 -4.60
C LEU A 22 -0.10 6.88 -5.77
N GLN A 23 -0.90 6.59 -6.82
CA GLN A 23 -0.38 6.12 -8.10
C GLN A 23 0.65 7.08 -8.70
N GLU A 24 0.35 8.38 -8.76
CA GLU A 24 1.30 9.39 -9.26
C GLU A 24 2.51 9.53 -8.35
N ASN A 25 2.34 9.47 -7.02
CA ASN A 25 3.48 9.50 -6.10
C ASN A 25 4.34 8.24 -6.20
N LEU A 26 3.76 7.05 -6.40
CA LEU A 26 4.50 5.81 -6.66
C LEU A 26 5.12 5.77 -8.06
N LYS A 27 4.54 6.46 -9.04
CA LYS A 27 5.13 6.64 -10.38
C LYS A 27 6.33 7.61 -10.33
N VAL A 28 6.25 8.67 -9.51
CA VAL A 28 7.30 9.70 -9.37
C VAL A 28 8.41 9.27 -8.41
N MET A 29 8.07 8.58 -7.33
CA MET A 29 9.04 7.96 -6.42
C MET A 29 9.62 6.71 -7.07
N HIS A 30 10.92 6.46 -6.89
CA HIS A 30 11.51 5.25 -7.45
C HIS A 30 10.72 4.01 -6.99
N PRO A 31 10.25 3.15 -7.90
CA PRO A 31 9.42 1.97 -7.63
C PRO A 31 9.71 1.24 -6.32
N ILE A 32 11.00 0.99 -6.12
CA ILE A 32 11.55 0.23 -5.02
C ILE A 32 11.28 0.92 -3.68
N LEU A 33 11.40 2.25 -3.64
CA LEU A 33 11.21 3.03 -2.43
C LEU A 33 9.74 3.06 -2.04
N GLY A 34 8.85 3.26 -3.01
CA GLY A 34 7.40 3.26 -2.78
C GLY A 34 6.90 1.91 -2.26
N LEU A 35 7.36 0.81 -2.85
CA LEU A 35 7.04 -0.53 -2.38
C LEU A 35 7.64 -0.85 -1.01
N THR A 36 8.88 -0.45 -0.75
CA THR A 36 9.53 -0.63 0.56
C THR A 36 8.73 0.09 1.65
N GLN A 37 8.22 1.29 1.37
CA GLN A 37 7.36 2.03 2.30
C GLN A 37 6.03 1.30 2.58
N LEU A 38 5.39 0.75 1.54
CA LEU A 38 4.19 -0.07 1.70
C LEU A 38 4.44 -1.30 2.57
N GLN A 39 5.58 -1.97 2.39
CA GLN A 39 5.98 -3.10 3.21
C GLN A 39 6.21 -2.70 4.68
N ILE A 40 6.90 -1.58 4.93
CA ILE A 40 7.10 -1.06 6.30
C ILE A 40 5.75 -0.78 6.96
N TRP A 41 4.83 -0.11 6.27
CA TRP A 41 3.49 0.15 6.79
C TRP A 41 2.69 -1.13 7.04
N ALA A 42 2.84 -2.15 6.19
CA ALA A 42 2.14 -3.43 6.35
C ALA A 42 2.61 -4.24 7.56
N GLN A 43 3.80 -3.97 8.11
CA GLN A 43 4.31 -4.59 9.33
C GLN A 43 3.80 -3.92 10.61
N LEU A 44 3.17 -2.75 10.53
CA LEU A 44 2.63 -2.06 11.70
C LEU A 44 1.35 -2.74 12.20
N ASP A 45 1.14 -2.76 13.52
CA ASP A 45 -0.09 -3.28 14.14
C ASP A 45 -1.35 -2.52 13.69
N ILE A 46 -1.18 -1.29 13.22
CA ILE A 46 -2.24 -0.40 12.70
C ILE A 46 -2.34 -0.40 11.18
N ALA A 47 -1.74 -1.36 10.48
CA ALA A 47 -1.70 -1.41 9.02
C ALA A 47 -3.09 -1.32 8.38
N GLU A 48 -4.10 -2.01 8.92
CA GLU A 48 -5.45 -1.95 8.34
C GLU A 48 -6.08 -0.56 8.43
N GLU A 49 -5.90 0.12 9.56
CA GLU A 49 -6.41 1.47 9.78
C GLU A 49 -5.64 2.49 8.93
N LEU A 50 -4.32 2.37 8.85
CA LEU A 50 -3.46 3.16 7.97
C LEU A 50 -3.93 3.04 6.52
N PHE A 51 -4.06 1.82 6.02
CA PHE A 51 -4.43 1.61 4.63
C PHE A 51 -5.85 2.12 4.33
N SER A 52 -6.78 1.96 5.27
CA SER A 52 -8.15 2.46 5.10
C SER A 52 -8.23 4.00 5.01
N LYS A 53 -7.37 4.71 5.76
CA LYS A 53 -7.32 6.18 5.81
C LYS A 53 -6.54 6.79 4.64
N ILE A 54 -5.46 6.13 4.22
CA ILE A 54 -4.53 6.61 3.20
C ILE A 54 -5.06 6.30 1.80
N PHE A 55 -5.43 5.05 1.51
CA PHE A 55 -5.77 4.62 0.15
C PHE A 55 -7.26 4.72 -0.15
N LEU A 56 -7.58 5.11 -1.37
CA LEU A 56 -8.92 4.98 -1.96
C LEU A 56 -9.18 3.54 -2.40
N VAL A 57 -10.46 3.20 -2.64
CA VAL A 57 -10.84 1.85 -3.11
C VAL A 57 -10.15 1.52 -4.43
N ASN A 58 -10.10 2.46 -5.38
CA ASN A 58 -9.47 2.25 -6.69
C ASN A 58 -7.95 2.04 -6.58
N GLU A 59 -7.29 2.70 -5.62
CA GLU A 59 -5.85 2.51 -5.37
C GLU A 59 -5.57 1.14 -4.74
N LEU A 60 -6.43 0.69 -3.83
CA LEU A 60 -6.35 -0.67 -3.28
C LEU A 60 -6.61 -1.72 -4.36
N GLN A 61 -7.58 -1.49 -5.24
CA GLN A 61 -7.85 -2.39 -6.38
C GLN A 61 -6.67 -2.42 -7.35
N TRP A 62 -6.05 -1.29 -7.64
CA TRP A 62 -4.86 -1.23 -8.47
C TRP A 62 -3.66 -1.93 -7.84
N LEU A 63 -3.44 -1.75 -6.53
CA LEU A 63 -2.40 -2.49 -5.80
C LEU A 63 -2.64 -4.00 -5.88
N LEU A 64 -3.87 -4.44 -5.66
CA LEU A 64 -4.21 -5.85 -5.72
C LEU A 64 -4.06 -6.41 -7.14
N TRP A 65 -4.44 -5.64 -8.16
CA TRP A 65 -4.19 -5.97 -9.56
C TRP A 65 -2.69 -6.06 -9.88
N ALA A 66 -1.89 -5.13 -9.36
CA ALA A 66 -0.43 -5.17 -9.46
C ALA A 66 0.18 -6.37 -8.71
N PHE A 67 -0.53 -6.95 -7.75
CA PHE A 67 -0.16 -8.22 -7.09
C PHE A 67 -0.58 -9.45 -7.90
N GLY A 68 -1.13 -9.27 -9.10
CA GLY A 68 -1.64 -10.35 -9.94
C GLY A 68 -2.97 -10.92 -9.48
N ASP A 69 -3.70 -10.24 -8.60
CA ASP A 69 -4.99 -10.68 -8.09
C ASP A 69 -6.14 -9.80 -8.66
N ASN A 70 -7.19 -10.43 -9.19
CA ASN A 70 -8.28 -9.79 -9.92
C ASN A 70 -9.57 -9.74 -9.07
N MET A 71 -9.45 -9.43 -7.79
CA MET A 71 -10.64 -9.30 -6.95
C MET A 71 -11.36 -7.98 -7.26
N ASN A 72 -12.48 -8.07 -7.95
CA ASN A 72 -13.33 -6.93 -8.27
C ASN A 72 -14.24 -6.54 -7.08
N ASN A 73 -13.65 -6.36 -5.89
CA ASN A 73 -14.36 -6.05 -4.65
C ASN A 73 -14.37 -4.54 -4.38
N LYS A 74 -15.55 -3.97 -4.16
CA LYS A 74 -15.71 -2.52 -3.92
C LYS A 74 -15.46 -2.11 -2.46
N ARG A 75 -15.26 -3.06 -1.53
CA ARG A 75 -15.15 -2.78 -0.09
C ARG A 75 -13.70 -2.87 0.38
N LYS A 76 -13.17 -1.77 0.93
CA LYS A 76 -11.80 -1.70 1.49
C LYS A 76 -11.49 -2.82 2.48
N LYS A 77 -12.44 -3.14 3.38
CA LYS A 77 -12.29 -4.21 4.38
C LYS A 77 -11.98 -5.60 3.81
N ASN A 78 -12.29 -5.83 2.55
CA ASN A 78 -12.00 -7.10 1.86
C ASN A 78 -10.67 -7.02 1.10
N LEU A 79 -10.32 -5.84 0.57
CA LEU A 79 -9.09 -5.61 -0.20
C LEU A 79 -7.85 -5.54 0.70
N ILE A 80 -7.97 -4.81 1.82
CA ILE A 80 -6.84 -4.51 2.71
C ILE A 80 -6.18 -5.78 3.26
N PRO A 81 -6.90 -6.77 3.82
CA PRO A 81 -6.26 -7.98 4.34
C PRO A 81 -5.50 -8.78 3.28
N LEU A 82 -6.01 -8.79 2.03
CA LEU A 82 -5.34 -9.44 0.90
C LEU A 82 -4.04 -8.71 0.55
N ILE A 83 -4.11 -7.39 0.42
CA ILE A 83 -2.94 -6.54 0.15
C ILE A 83 -1.86 -6.73 1.22
N LEU A 84 -2.25 -6.70 2.49
CA LEU A 84 -1.33 -6.92 3.60
C LEU A 84 -0.72 -8.32 3.58
N LYS A 85 -1.49 -9.35 3.19
CA LYS A 85 -0.97 -10.71 3.02
C LYS A 85 0.11 -10.79 1.94
N HIS A 86 -0.06 -10.07 0.83
CA HIS A 86 0.97 -9.96 -0.22
C HIS A 86 2.19 -9.19 0.26
N LEU A 87 2.01 -8.04 0.90
CA LEU A 87 3.11 -7.20 1.41
C LEU A 87 3.93 -7.90 2.51
N LYS A 88 3.29 -8.74 3.33
CA LYS A 88 3.95 -9.54 4.37
C LYS A 88 4.71 -10.75 3.81
N LYS A 89 4.46 -11.17 2.55
CA LYS A 89 5.09 -12.33 1.92
C LYS A 89 6.55 -12.10 1.43
N GLY A 90 7.16 -10.97 1.76
CA GLY A 90 8.59 -10.72 1.51
C GLY A 90 8.95 -10.55 0.02
N THR A 91 10.22 -10.81 -0.30
CA THR A 91 10.94 -10.49 -1.55
C THR A 91 10.30 -10.97 -2.85
N SER A 92 9.53 -12.06 -2.82
CA SER A 92 8.82 -12.59 -4.02
C SER A 92 7.94 -11.55 -4.71
N PHE A 93 7.36 -10.64 -3.94
CA PHE A 93 6.56 -9.53 -4.45
C PHE A 93 7.37 -8.51 -5.26
N PHE A 94 8.58 -8.17 -4.79
CA PHE A 94 9.44 -7.18 -5.45
C PHE A 94 9.82 -7.65 -6.86
N GLU A 95 10.19 -8.92 -6.96
CA GLU A 95 10.58 -9.53 -8.22
C GLU A 95 9.37 -9.67 -9.17
N GLU A 96 8.21 -10.10 -8.67
CA GLU A 96 7.01 -10.30 -9.49
C GLU A 96 6.44 -8.98 -10.02
N ALA A 97 6.38 -7.94 -9.19
CA ALA A 97 5.85 -6.64 -9.57
C ALA A 97 6.78 -5.88 -10.54
N ILE A 98 8.09 -5.99 -10.36
CA ILE A 98 9.10 -5.47 -11.31
C ILE A 98 9.04 -6.27 -12.61
N SER A 99 9.02 -7.61 -12.53
CA SER A 99 9.04 -8.52 -13.69
C SER A 99 7.83 -8.34 -14.59
N LYS A 100 6.65 -8.10 -14.02
CA LYS A 100 5.42 -7.89 -14.80
C LYS A 100 5.34 -6.49 -15.43
N GLY A 101 6.25 -5.56 -15.09
CA GLY A 101 6.18 -4.17 -15.54
C GLY A 101 4.89 -3.45 -15.12
N GLN A 102 4.06 -4.07 -14.27
CA GLN A 102 2.69 -3.65 -14.00
C GLN A 102 2.60 -2.41 -13.12
N ILE A 103 3.67 -2.08 -12.40
CA ILE A 103 3.75 -0.84 -11.63
C ILE A 103 4.15 0.35 -12.53
N PHE A 104 4.62 0.12 -13.78
CA PHE A 104 5.16 1.18 -14.67
C PHE A 104 4.77 1.10 -16.15
N ALA A 105 3.87 0.21 -16.57
CA ALA A 105 3.38 0.20 -17.95
C ALA A 105 2.40 1.38 -18.16
N VAL A 106 2.98 2.53 -18.54
CA VAL A 106 2.44 3.78 -19.12
C VAL A 106 1.19 4.35 -18.44
#